data_AF-A0A5N5EEB0-F1
#
_entry.id   AF-A0A5N5EEB0-F1
#
_cell.length_a   1.000
_cell.length_b   1.000
_cell.length_c   1.000
_cell.angle_alpha   90.00
_cell.angle_beta   90.00
_cell.angle_gamma   90.00
#
_symmetry.space_group_name_H-M   'P 1'
#
loop_
_entity.id
_entity.type
_entity.pdbx_description
1 polymer ?
#
loop_
_entity_poly.entity_id
_entity_poly.type
_entity_poly.pdbx_seq_one_letter_code
_entity_poly.pdbx_strand_id
1 'polypeptide(L)'
;MISQIPADTRRLLLVACTVTALAAGALGAFAAQSVRPDCSYSMLSLGTGGDQEEAIERAYWQAVAAGECAPPHARWQFWRG
;
A
#
# COMPACT_ATOMS: atom_id res chain seq x y z
N MET A 1 -23.83 9.59 -42.13
CA MET A 1 -24.03 8.36 -41.33
C MET A 1 -23.68 8.67 -39.89
N ILE A 2 -24.68 8.99 -39.07
CA ILE A 2 -24.47 9.14 -37.62
C ILE A 2 -24.62 7.74 -37.06
N SER A 3 -23.51 7.15 -36.64
CA SER A 3 -23.50 5.88 -35.92
C SER A 3 -24.32 6.05 -34.64
N GLN A 4 -25.60 5.70 -34.68
CA GLN A 4 -26.45 5.63 -33.50
C GLN A 4 -26.04 4.39 -32.73
N ILE A 5 -25.00 4.54 -31.92
CA ILE A 5 -24.65 3.58 -30.90
C ILE A 5 -25.92 3.37 -30.08
N PRO A 6 -26.46 2.14 -30.00
CA PRO A 6 -27.67 1.86 -29.25
C PRO A 6 -27.54 2.43 -27.83
N ALA A 7 -28.62 3.00 -27.29
CA ALA A 7 -28.58 3.59 -25.94
C ALA A 7 -28.06 2.60 -24.88
N ASP A 8 -28.33 1.31 -25.07
CA ASP A 8 -27.80 0.21 -24.26
C ASP A 8 -26.28 0.08 -24.35
N THR A 9 -25.69 0.22 -25.54
CA THR A 9 -24.24 0.13 -25.71
C THR A 9 -23.54 1.33 -25.07
N ARG A 10 -24.14 2.53 -25.14
CA ARG A 10 -23.63 3.71 -24.43
C ARG A 10 -23.69 3.52 -22.91
N ARG A 11 -24.76 2.92 -22.40
CA ARG A 11 -24.94 2.63 -20.96
C ARG A 11 -23.94 1.57 -20.48
N LEU A 12 -23.73 0.51 -21.27
CA LEU A 12 -22.71 -0.51 -21.02
C LEU A 12 -21.30 0.08 -21.00
N LEU A 13 -20.96 0.95 -21.94
CA LEU A 13 -19.66 1.63 -21.95
C LEU A 13 -19.46 2.52 -20.73
N LEU A 14 -20.49 3.24 -20.30
CA LEU A 14 -20.41 4.06 -19.09
C LEU A 14 -20.19 3.20 -17.85
N VAL A 15 -20.91 2.08 -17.71
CA VAL A 15 -20.72 1.13 -16.61
C VAL A 15 -19.33 0.51 -16.64
N ALA A 16 -18.84 0.11 -17.82
CA ALA A 16 -17.49 -0.43 -17.95
C ALA A 16 -16.45 0.60 -17.50
N CYS A 17 -16.56 1.85 -17.95
CA CYS A 17 -15.67 2.94 -17.56
C CYS A 17 -15.68 3.20 -16.06
N THR A 18 -16.85 3.27 -15.42
CA THR A 18 -16.93 3.50 -13.97
C THR A 18 -16.34 2.35 -13.17
N VAL A 19 -16.61 1.10 -13.58
CA VAL A 19 -16.03 -0.09 -12.94
C VAL A 19 -14.50 -0.09 -13.08
N THR A 20 -13.97 0.21 -14.27
CA THR A 20 -12.51 0.30 -14.46
C THR A 20 -11.88 1.43 -13.64
N ALA A 21 -12.54 2.59 -13.54
CA ALA A 21 -12.03 3.70 -12.73
C ALA A 21 -12.00 3.34 -11.24
N LEU A 22 -13.05 2.68 -10.74
CA LEU A 22 -13.11 2.15 -9.38
C LEU A 22 -12.02 1.11 -9.11
N ALA A 23 -11.85 0.15 -10.02
CA ALA A 23 -10.82 -0.87 -9.90
C ALA A 23 -9.41 -0.27 -9.92
N ALA A 24 -9.14 0.67 -10.83
CA ALA A 24 -7.86 1.38 -10.91
C ALA A 24 -7.59 2.20 -9.64
N GLY A 25 -8.60 2.90 -9.11
CA GLY A 25 -8.48 3.64 -7.85
C GLY A 25 -8.19 2.74 -6.66
N ALA A 26 -8.88 1.61 -6.54
CA ALA A 26 -8.65 0.63 -5.48
C ALA A 26 -7.25 -0.01 -5.56
N LEU A 27 -6.83 -0.41 -6.77
CA LEU A 27 -5.49 -0.94 -7.01
C LEU A 27 -4.41 0.11 -6.74
N GLY A 28 -4.63 1.36 -7.12
CA GLY A 28 -3.72 2.47 -6.85
C GLY A 28 -3.57 2.75 -5.35
N ALA A 29 -4.68 2.78 -4.61
CA ALA A 29 -4.65 2.95 -3.15
C ALA A 29 -3.91 1.79 -2.48
N PHE A 30 -4.13 0.56 -2.92
CA PHE A 30 -3.47 -0.63 -2.42
C PHE A 30 -1.97 -0.68 -2.76
N ALA A 31 -1.61 -0.24 -3.97
CA ALA A 31 -0.23 -0.11 -4.42
C ALA A 31 0.53 0.92 -3.58
N ALA A 32 -0.12 2.03 -3.21
CA ALA A 32 0.46 3.11 -2.42
C ALA A 32 0.63 2.77 -0.92
N GLN A 33 0.02 1.69 -0.43
CA GLN A 33 0.19 1.27 0.96
C GLN A 33 1.66 0.94 1.23
N SER A 34 2.18 1.47 2.34
CA SER A 34 3.50 1.12 2.86
C SER A 34 3.44 -0.26 3.50
N VAL A 35 4.35 -1.14 3.08
CA VAL A 35 4.54 -2.46 3.69
C VAL A 35 5.87 -2.43 4.44
N ARG A 36 5.84 -2.87 5.69
CA ARG A 36 7.02 -3.04 6.52
C ARG A 36 7.61 -4.43 6.24
N PRO A 37 8.87 -4.54 5.79
CA PRO A 37 9.49 -5.85 5.61
C PRO A 37 9.72 -6.54 6.96
N ASP A 38 9.59 -7.87 7.00
CA ASP A 38 9.91 -8.67 8.19
C ASP A 38 11.41 -8.53 8.50
N CYS A 39 11.73 -7.86 9.60
CA CYS A 39 13.10 -7.62 10.03
C CYS A 39 13.22 -7.90 11.52
N SER A 40 14.27 -8.64 11.91
CA SER A 40 14.58 -8.92 13.31
C SER A 40 15.46 -7.81 13.90
N TYR A 41 14.95 -7.08 14.88
CA TYR A 41 15.70 -6.05 15.60
C TYR A 41 15.69 -6.34 17.11
N SER A 42 16.79 -6.04 17.79
CA SER A 42 16.88 -6.14 19.24
C SER A 42 16.31 -4.88 19.89
N MET A 43 15.37 -5.03 20.82
CA MET A 43 14.86 -3.92 21.63
C MET A 43 15.10 -4.21 23.11
N LEU A 44 15.59 -3.21 23.86
CA LEU A 44 15.48 -3.21 25.32
C LEU A 44 14.15 -2.54 25.68
N SER A 45 13.16 -3.33 26.08
CA SER A 45 11.89 -2.82 26.59
C SER A 45 11.88 -2.89 28.11
N LEU A 46 11.87 -1.74 28.77
CA LEU A 46 11.82 -1.61 30.24
C LEU A 46 10.49 -1.03 30.75
N GLY A 47 9.39 -1.12 29.97
CA GLY A 47 8.12 -0.44 30.27
C GLY A 47 6.87 -1.23 29.93
N THR A 48 5.74 -0.85 30.55
CA THR A 48 4.41 -1.42 30.33
C THR A 48 3.85 -1.05 28.95
N GLY A 49 3.00 -1.91 28.38
CA GLY A 49 2.63 -2.04 26.96
C GLY A 49 2.53 -0.79 26.05
N GLY A 50 2.16 0.40 26.56
CA GLY A 50 2.18 1.64 25.76
C GLY A 50 3.60 2.13 25.45
N ASP A 51 4.49 2.11 26.44
CA ASP A 51 5.91 2.48 26.26
C ASP A 51 6.66 1.47 25.40
N GLN A 52 6.15 0.23 25.38
CA GLN A 52 6.70 -0.84 24.58
C GLN A 52 6.43 -0.63 23.08
N GLU A 53 5.25 -0.15 22.69
CA GLU A 53 4.93 0.11 21.28
C GLU A 53 5.78 1.27 20.72
N GLU A 54 5.97 2.33 21.49
CA GLU A 54 6.88 3.41 21.10
C GLU A 54 8.35 2.96 21.05
N ALA A 55 8.77 2.11 22.00
CA ALA A 55 10.12 1.56 22.02
C ALA A 55 10.37 0.64 20.81
N ILE A 56 9.36 -0.15 20.41
CA ILE A 56 9.37 -0.96 19.19
C ILE A 56 9.53 -0.07 17.96
N GLU A 57 8.75 1.00 17.85
CA GLU A 57 8.82 1.90 16.71
C GLU A 57 10.19 2.58 16.61
N ARG A 58 10.73 3.06 17.75
CA ARG A 58 12.06 3.67 17.80
C ARG A 58 13.16 2.67 17.44
N ALA A 59 13.11 1.45 17.97
CA ALA A 59 14.09 0.41 17.66
C ALA A 59 14.08 0.04 16.18
N TYR A 60 12.90 -0.04 15.56
CA TYR A 60 12.79 -0.26 14.12
C TYR A 60 13.46 0.87 13.33
N TRP A 61 13.16 2.13 13.62
CA TRP A 61 13.75 3.26 12.88
C TRP A 61 15.26 3.36 13.09
N GLN A 62 15.76 3.00 14.28
CA GLN A 62 17.20 2.89 14.53
C GLN A 62 17.84 1.77 13.70
N ALA A 63 17.20 0.60 13.60
CA ALA A 63 17.69 -0.49 12.76
C ALA A 63 17.69 -0.11 11.26
N VAL A 64 16.68 0.64 10.81
CA VAL A 64 16.65 1.20 9.44
C VAL A 64 17.80 2.19 9.22
N ALA A 65 18.05 3.09 10.17
CA ALA A 65 19.13 4.07 10.09
C ALA A 65 20.52 3.40 10.13
N ALA A 66 20.65 2.29 10.87
CA ALA A 66 21.88 1.49 10.93
C ALA A 66 22.12 0.62 9.69
N GLY A 67 21.13 0.50 8.78
CA GLY A 67 21.20 -0.36 7.61
C GLY A 67 20.93 -1.84 7.88
N GLU A 68 20.53 -2.18 9.11
CA GLU A 68 20.17 -3.54 9.54
C GLU A 68 18.77 -3.94 9.06
N CYS A 69 17.89 -2.96 8.79
CA CYS A 69 16.56 -3.18 8.24
C CYS A 69 16.28 -2.32 7.00
N ALA A 70 15.54 -2.88 6.05
CA ALA A 70 15.06 -2.12 4.90
C ALA A 70 13.96 -1.14 5.32
N PRO A 71 13.94 0.10 4.78
CA PRO A 71 12.86 1.04 5.06
C PRO A 71 11.51 0.51 4.56
N PRO A 72 10.39 0.99 5.14
CA PRO A 72 9.07 0.65 4.62
C PRO A 72 8.99 1.14 3.18
N HIS A 73 8.52 0.26 2.30
CA HIS A 73 8.42 0.55 0.88
C HIS A 73 6.98 0.43 0.43
N ALA A 74 6.65 1.12 -0.66
CA ALA A 74 5.34 1.02 -1.25
C ALA A 74 5.14 -0.39 -1.83
N ARG A 75 3.97 -0.97 -1.61
CA ARG A 75 3.67 -2.37 -1.92
C ARG A 75 3.89 -2.75 -3.38
N TRP A 76 3.71 -1.80 -4.29
CA TRP A 76 3.96 -2.01 -5.72
C TRP A 76 5.42 -2.33 -6.05
N GLN A 77 6.37 -2.06 -5.16
CA GLN A 77 7.77 -2.47 -5.39
C GLN A 77 7.92 -4.00 -5.48
N PHE A 78 7.06 -4.79 -4.82
CA PHE A 78 7.03 -6.25 -4.98
C PHE A 78 6.66 -6.68 -6.40
N TRP A 79 5.88 -5.88 -7.13
CA TRP A 79 5.46 -6.20 -8.50
C TRP A 79 6.56 -5.95 -9.52
N ARG A 80 7.64 -5.26 -9.13
CA ARG A 80 8.74 -4.93 -10.03
C ARG A 80 9.74 -6.06 -10.26
N GLY A 81 9.70 -7.15 -9.47
CA GLY A 81 10.58 -8.30 -9.63
C GLY A 81 12.00 -8.00 -9.19
#